data_AF-A0A290Q4G4-F1
#
_entry.id   AF-A0A290Q4G4-F1
#
_cell.length_a   1.000
_cell.length_b   1.000
_cell.length_c   1.000
_cell.angle_alpha   90.00
_cell.angle_beta   90.00
_cell.angle_gamma   90.00
#
_symmetry.space_group_name_H-M   'P 1'
#
loop_
_entity.id
_entity.type
_entity.pdbx_description
1 polymer ?
#
loop_
_entity_poly.entity_id
_entity_poly.type
_entity_poly.pdbx_seq_one_letter_code
_entity_poly.pdbx_strand_id
1 'polypeptide(L)'
;MKTIHYQRGLVSFEIPSHWCEDADAAGSARFYADGDDTGTMRLNTLTFEREQLQAVEETAREVFRGQAYEMLPGGLPMRHVLTTENEGGEWLHVHRWDVLVAVSPGHWRLVCFGYTGLASAAEEPRMQEELRFVEHAVRTARYPSAQQV
;
A
#
# COMPACT_ATOMS: atom_id res chain seq x y z
N MET A 1 3.01 -1.56 -19.01
CA MET A 1 2.93 -2.00 -17.60
C MET A 1 3.95 -3.10 -17.37
N LYS A 2 4.44 -3.26 -16.14
CA LYS A 2 5.21 -4.42 -15.69
C LYS A 2 4.65 -4.92 -14.37
N THR A 3 4.70 -6.25 -14.17
CA THR A 3 4.21 -6.88 -12.94
C THR A 3 5.32 -6.92 -11.90
N ILE A 4 4.98 -6.51 -10.68
CA ILE A 4 5.84 -6.57 -9.51
C ILE A 4 5.43 -7.77 -8.67
N HIS A 5 6.41 -8.57 -8.24
CA HIS A 5 6.23 -9.68 -7.31
C HIS A 5 7.00 -9.39 -6.02
N TYR A 6 6.36 -8.66 -5.12
CA TYR A 6 7.01 -8.20 -3.90
C TYR A 6 7.12 -9.35 -2.87
N GLN A 7 8.29 -9.44 -2.22
CA GLN A 7 8.62 -10.46 -1.19
C GLN A 7 8.13 -11.88 -1.54
N ARG A 8 8.60 -12.42 -2.66
CA ARG A 8 8.27 -13.79 -3.13
C ARG A 8 6.76 -14.01 -3.35
N GLY A 9 6.06 -12.99 -3.83
CA GLY A 9 4.64 -13.08 -4.21
C GLY A 9 3.66 -12.76 -3.09
N LEU A 10 4.13 -12.19 -1.97
CA LEU A 10 3.28 -11.69 -0.87
C LEU A 10 2.25 -10.67 -1.35
N VAL A 11 2.64 -9.85 -2.32
CA VAL A 11 1.70 -9.06 -3.11
C VAL A 11 2.20 -8.99 -4.55
N SER A 12 1.27 -9.05 -5.50
CA SER A 12 1.57 -8.84 -6.91
C SER A 12 0.65 -7.78 -7.51
N PHE A 13 1.22 -6.80 -8.19
CA PHE A 13 0.50 -5.66 -8.77
C PHE A 13 1.25 -5.15 -10.01
N GLU A 14 0.66 -4.22 -10.73
CA GLU A 14 1.26 -3.64 -11.93
C GLU A 14 1.72 -2.21 -11.67
N ILE A 15 2.85 -1.82 -12.28
CA ILE A 15 3.33 -0.44 -12.34
C ILE A 15 3.65 -0.04 -13.78
N PRO A 16 3.78 1.26 -14.10
CA PRO A 16 4.21 1.71 -15.41
C PRO A 16 5.62 1.17 -15.72
N SER A 17 5.84 0.78 -16.97
CA SER A 17 7.10 0.13 -17.35
C SER A 17 8.33 1.04 -17.20
N HIS A 18 8.11 2.36 -17.22
CA HIS A 18 9.15 3.36 -17.06
C HIS A 18 9.46 3.71 -15.60
N TRP A 19 8.71 3.17 -14.62
CA TRP A 19 9.01 3.40 -13.21
C TRP A 19 10.24 2.59 -12.79
N CYS A 20 11.14 3.26 -12.09
CA CYS A 20 12.28 2.69 -11.40
C CYS A 20 11.79 1.89 -10.17
N GLU A 21 12.55 0.86 -9.81
CA GLU A 21 12.32 0.04 -8.62
C GLU A 21 13.60 0.02 -7.80
N ASP A 22 13.48 0.33 -6.52
CA ASP A 22 14.58 0.28 -5.57
C ASP A 22 14.13 -0.43 -4.29
N ALA A 23 14.72 -1.58 -4.00
CA ALA A 23 14.40 -2.39 -2.84
C ALA A 23 15.56 -2.37 -1.85
N ASP A 24 15.27 -2.15 -0.57
CA ASP A 24 16.27 -2.18 0.48
C ASP A 24 16.43 -3.57 1.10
N ALA A 25 17.52 -3.76 1.85
CA ALA A 25 17.79 -5.01 2.57
C ALA A 25 16.81 -5.28 3.73
N ALA A 26 16.09 -4.24 4.20
CA ALA A 26 15.04 -4.37 5.22
C ALA A 26 13.72 -4.89 4.63
N GLY A 27 13.68 -5.09 3.30
CA GLY A 27 12.56 -5.63 2.59
C GLY A 27 11.51 -4.60 2.23
N SER A 28 11.79 -3.29 2.32
CA SER A 28 10.94 -2.24 1.76
C SER A 28 11.27 -2.02 0.28
N ALA A 29 10.28 -1.59 -0.50
CA ALA A 29 10.47 -1.26 -1.91
C ALA A 29 9.97 0.15 -2.22
N ARG A 30 10.65 0.83 -3.12
CA ARG A 30 10.31 2.15 -3.65
C ARG A 30 10.11 2.05 -5.15
N PHE A 31 9.10 2.75 -5.66
CA PHE A 31 8.80 2.84 -7.07
C PHE A 31 8.51 4.29 -7.44
N TYR A 32 9.13 4.78 -8.49
CA TYR A 32 9.05 6.19 -8.89
C TYR A 32 9.35 6.35 -10.38
N ALA A 33 8.87 7.42 -10.99
CA ALA A 33 9.33 7.82 -12.33
C ALA A 33 10.58 8.68 -12.20
N ASP A 34 11.44 8.71 -13.23
CA ASP A 34 12.56 9.66 -13.23
C ASP A 34 12.04 11.11 -13.40
N GLY A 35 12.54 12.03 -12.58
CA GLY A 35 12.24 13.45 -12.61
C GLY A 35 11.96 14.05 -11.23
N ASP A 36 12.26 15.35 -11.08
CA ASP A 36 12.25 16.04 -9.79
C ASP A 36 10.84 16.27 -9.21
N ASP A 37 9.80 16.28 -10.08
CA ASP A 37 8.41 16.56 -9.69
C ASP A 37 7.52 15.31 -9.69
N THR A 38 8.10 14.13 -9.47
CA THR A 38 7.36 12.86 -9.48
C THR A 38 7.11 12.34 -8.08
N GLY A 39 5.97 11.67 -7.90
CA GLY A 39 5.69 11.03 -6.62
C GLY A 39 6.50 9.75 -6.44
N THR A 40 6.73 9.38 -5.18
CA THR A 40 7.35 8.10 -4.82
C THR A 40 6.34 7.20 -4.15
N MET A 41 6.09 6.03 -4.74
CA MET A 41 5.38 4.95 -4.08
C MET A 41 6.35 4.14 -3.22
N ARG A 42 5.95 3.84 -1.99
CA ARG A 42 6.67 2.97 -1.05
C ARG A 42 5.80 1.79 -0.70
N LEU A 43 6.42 0.63 -0.53
CA LEU A 43 5.76 -0.60 -0.12
C LEU A 43 6.57 -1.22 1.02
N ASN A 44 5.89 -1.48 2.13
CA ASN A 44 6.43 -2.24 3.23
C ASN A 44 5.38 -3.22 3.76
N THR A 45 5.82 -4.21 4.52
CA THR A 45 4.90 -5.17 5.15
C THR A 45 5.25 -5.36 6.61
N LEU A 46 4.23 -5.37 7.45
CA LEU A 46 4.33 -5.74 8.85
C LEU A 46 3.70 -7.12 9.03
N THR A 47 4.38 -8.01 9.75
CA THR A 47 3.86 -9.33 10.08
C THR A 47 3.61 -9.40 11.57
N PHE A 48 2.47 -9.96 11.97
CA PHE A 48 2.15 -10.17 13.38
C PHE A 48 1.37 -11.46 13.58
N GLU A 49 1.57 -12.04 14.76
CA GLU A 49 0.99 -13.30 15.18
C GLU A 49 0.05 -13.09 16.35
N ARG A 50 -0.99 -13.91 16.42
CA ARG A 50 -1.98 -13.93 17.50
C ARG A 50 -2.25 -15.36 17.92
N GLU A 51 -2.29 -15.58 19.23
CA GLU A 51 -2.59 -16.88 19.82
C GLU A 51 -4.06 -17.30 19.59
N GLN A 52 -4.97 -16.32 19.52
CA GLN A 52 -6.39 -16.57 19.35
C GLN A 52 -6.82 -16.32 17.90
N LEU A 53 -7.61 -17.26 17.38
CA LEU A 53 -8.30 -17.08 16.11
C LEU A 53 -9.38 -16.02 16.27
N GLN A 54 -9.32 -14.99 15.42
CA GLN A 54 -10.30 -13.92 15.37
C GLN A 54 -10.86 -13.78 13.96
N ALA A 55 -12.08 -13.26 13.88
CA ALA A 55 -12.68 -12.88 12.61
C ALA A 55 -11.90 -11.71 11.99
N VAL A 56 -11.89 -11.65 10.65
CA VAL A 56 -11.19 -10.61 9.88
C VAL A 56 -11.63 -9.21 10.30
N GLU A 57 -12.93 -9.01 10.53
CA GLU A 57 -13.52 -7.72 10.89
C GLU A 57 -13.10 -7.26 12.28
N GLU A 58 -12.93 -8.18 13.21
CA GLU A 58 -12.45 -7.91 14.57
C GLU A 58 -10.96 -7.53 14.53
N THR A 59 -10.14 -8.33 13.84
CA THR A 59 -8.72 -8.02 13.64
C THR A 59 -8.54 -6.68 12.92
N ALA A 60 -9.35 -6.39 11.90
CA ALA A 60 -9.32 -5.10 11.19
C ALA A 60 -9.64 -3.93 12.12
N ARG A 61 -10.67 -4.05 12.96
CA ARG A 61 -11.04 -3.00 13.92
C ARG A 61 -9.90 -2.70 14.89
N GLU A 62 -9.20 -3.73 15.36
CA GLU A 62 -8.06 -3.57 16.25
C GLU A 62 -6.85 -2.96 15.54
N VAL A 63 -6.44 -3.52 14.40
CA VAL A 63 -5.26 -3.08 13.63
C VAL A 63 -5.44 -1.64 13.13
N PHE A 64 -6.63 -1.29 12.66
CA PHE A 64 -6.95 0.07 12.22
C PHE A 64 -7.41 0.98 13.37
N ARG A 65 -7.36 0.51 14.62
CA ARG A 65 -7.69 1.29 15.84
C ARG A 65 -9.06 1.96 15.76
N GLY A 66 -10.05 1.23 15.26
CA GLY A 66 -11.42 1.70 15.11
C GLY A 66 -11.65 2.71 13.97
N GLN A 67 -10.63 3.04 13.18
CA GLN A 67 -10.81 3.87 12.00
C GLN A 67 -11.63 3.15 10.93
N ALA A 68 -12.34 3.93 10.11
CA ALA A 68 -13.09 3.39 8.99
C ALA A 68 -12.17 2.69 7.99
N TYR A 69 -12.66 1.58 7.46
CA TYR A 69 -12.02 0.80 6.40
C TYR A 69 -13.10 0.34 5.43
N GLU A 70 -12.68 -0.02 4.23
CA GLU A 70 -13.53 -0.66 3.23
C GLU A 70 -13.09 -2.11 3.00
N MET A 71 -13.96 -2.91 2.38
CA MET A 71 -13.64 -4.28 2.01
C MET A 71 -13.31 -4.33 0.53
N LEU A 72 -12.09 -4.76 0.20
CA LEU A 72 -11.70 -5.06 -1.17
C LEU A 72 -12.36 -6.36 -1.66
N PRO A 73 -12.44 -6.58 -2.99
CA PRO A 73 -12.79 -7.88 -3.53
C PRO A 73 -11.95 -8.99 -2.91
N GLY A 74 -12.60 -10.09 -2.49
CA GLY A 74 -11.93 -11.15 -1.73
C GLY A 74 -11.95 -10.97 -0.21
N GLY A 75 -12.64 -9.96 0.31
CA GLY A 75 -12.89 -9.82 1.74
C GLY A 75 -11.68 -9.31 2.52
N LEU A 76 -10.81 -8.52 1.88
CA LEU A 76 -9.63 -7.94 2.50
C LEU A 76 -9.93 -6.52 3.00
N PRO A 77 -9.80 -6.24 4.31
CA PRO A 77 -9.96 -4.91 4.84
C PRO A 77 -8.84 -3.98 4.34
N MET A 78 -9.22 -2.82 3.82
CA MET A 78 -8.30 -1.75 3.42
C MET A 78 -8.68 -0.44 4.08
N ARG A 79 -7.68 0.23 4.67
CA ARG A 79 -7.79 1.61 5.14
C ARG A 79 -6.98 2.53 4.23
N HIS A 80 -7.57 3.66 3.84
CA HIS A 80 -6.86 4.76 3.18
C HIS A 80 -6.79 5.98 4.10
N VAL A 81 -5.62 6.60 4.19
CA VAL A 81 -5.37 7.83 4.95
C VAL A 81 -4.59 8.80 4.08
N LEU A 82 -4.97 10.07 4.11
CA LEU A 82 -4.18 11.18 3.56
C LEU A 82 -3.66 12.03 4.71
N THR A 83 -2.35 12.22 4.78
CA THR A 83 -1.71 13.19 5.67
C THR A 83 -1.01 14.27 4.86
N THR A 84 -0.87 15.45 5.48
CA THR A 84 -0.08 16.55 4.94
C THR A 84 1.04 16.84 5.90
N GLU A 85 2.28 16.79 5.42
CA GLU A 85 3.48 16.90 6.25
C GLU A 85 4.38 18.00 5.70
N ASN A 86 5.12 18.70 6.57
CA ASN A 86 6.13 19.66 6.15
C ASN A 86 7.52 19.04 6.32
N GLU A 87 8.25 18.91 5.22
CA GLU A 87 9.61 18.37 5.21
C GLU A 87 10.52 19.38 4.52
N GLY A 88 11.53 19.89 5.24
CA GLY A 88 12.49 20.84 4.66
C GLY A 88 11.88 22.17 4.19
N GLY A 89 10.70 22.54 4.66
CA GLY A 89 9.96 23.74 4.19
C GLY A 89 9.00 23.47 3.05
N GLU A 90 8.97 22.26 2.49
CA GLU A 90 8.02 21.83 1.46
C GLU A 90 6.85 21.09 2.10
N TRP A 91 5.65 21.32 1.57
CA TRP A 91 4.47 20.58 1.98
C TRP A 91 4.29 19.35 1.08
N LEU A 92 4.11 18.19 1.70
CA LEU A 92 3.94 16.91 1.05
C LEU A 92 2.55 16.36 1.35
N HIS A 93 1.92 15.74 0.36
CA HIS A 93 0.79 14.85 0.57
C HIS A 93 1.27 13.41 0.61
N VAL A 94 0.93 12.72 1.69
CA VAL A 94 1.25 11.31 1.89
C VAL A 94 -0.06 10.53 1.91
N HIS A 95 -0.33 9.83 0.82
CA HIS A 95 -1.41 8.87 0.74
C HIS A 95 -0.90 7.53 1.27
N ARG A 96 -1.67 6.89 2.16
CA ARG A 96 -1.32 5.60 2.73
C ARG A 96 -2.49 4.64 2.64
N TRP A 97 -2.27 3.48 2.03
CA TRP A 97 -3.22 2.37 2.01
C TRP A 97 -2.65 1.20 2.81
N ASP A 98 -3.38 0.78 3.82
CA ASP A 98 -3.04 -0.40 4.63
C ASP A 98 -4.04 -1.51 4.32
N VAL A 99 -3.54 -2.64 3.80
CA VAL A 99 -4.35 -3.82 3.47
C VAL A 99 -4.03 -4.94 4.44
N LEU A 100 -5.04 -5.44 5.13
CA LEU A 100 -4.92 -6.54 6.08
C LEU A 100 -5.13 -7.88 5.37
N VAL A 101 -4.16 -8.78 5.48
CA VAL A 101 -4.15 -10.08 4.80
C VAL A 101 -3.96 -11.21 5.81
N ALA A 102 -4.90 -12.15 5.86
CA ALA A 102 -4.75 -13.40 6.60
C ALA A 102 -3.91 -14.39 5.80
N VAL A 103 -2.74 -14.77 6.33
CA VAL A 103 -1.84 -15.73 5.67
C VAL A 103 -2.14 -17.15 6.13
N SER A 104 -2.42 -17.30 7.42
CA SER A 104 -2.89 -18.54 8.04
C SER A 104 -3.71 -18.18 9.29
N PRO A 105 -4.43 -19.13 9.90
CA PRO A 105 -5.08 -18.90 11.19
C PRO A 105 -4.07 -18.36 12.20
N GLY A 106 -4.33 -17.18 12.78
CA GLY A 106 -3.45 -16.52 13.75
C GLY A 106 -2.24 -15.77 13.17
N HIS A 107 -1.97 -15.83 11.86
CA HIS A 107 -0.85 -15.13 11.23
C HIS A 107 -1.33 -14.13 10.19
N TRP A 108 -1.00 -12.86 10.42
CA TRP A 108 -1.51 -11.75 9.64
C TRP A 108 -0.38 -10.89 9.08
N ARG A 109 -0.65 -10.27 7.94
CA ARG A 109 0.21 -9.28 7.32
C ARG A 109 -0.56 -7.99 7.10
N LEU A 110 0.08 -6.88 7.42
CA LEU A 110 -0.36 -5.55 7.00
C LEU A 110 0.54 -5.10 5.85
N VAL A 111 -0.02 -5.07 4.64
CA VAL A 111 0.66 -4.55 3.46
C VAL A 111 0.41 -3.05 3.39
N CYS A 112 1.46 -2.27 3.54
CA CYS A 112 1.39 -0.82 3.63
C CYS A 112 1.93 -0.21 2.32
N PHE A 113 1.05 0.39 1.55
CA PHE A 113 1.41 1.22 0.41
C PHE A 113 1.42 2.68 0.86
N GLY A 114 2.48 3.40 0.54
CA GLY A 114 2.56 4.85 0.67
C GLY A 114 2.78 5.48 -0.68
N TYR A 115 2.21 6.66 -0.94
CA TYR A 115 2.54 7.50 -2.08
C TYR A 115 2.74 8.92 -1.59
N THR A 116 3.92 9.46 -1.85
CA THR A 116 4.29 10.82 -1.44
C THR A 116 4.49 11.68 -2.68
N GLY A 117 3.81 12.82 -2.73
CA GLY A 117 4.01 13.84 -3.75
C GLY A 117 3.98 15.24 -3.15
N LEU A 118 4.47 16.23 -3.90
CA LEU A 118 4.41 17.64 -3.49
C LEU A 118 2.95 18.10 -3.39
N ALA A 119 2.60 18.77 -2.30
CA ALA A 119 1.24 19.31 -2.11
C ALA A 119 0.94 20.43 -3.12
N SER A 120 1.96 21.18 -3.56
CA SER A 120 1.81 22.19 -4.62
C SER A 120 1.39 21.60 -5.96
N ALA A 121 1.76 20.35 -6.23
CA ALA A 121 1.44 19.64 -7.48
C ALA A 121 0.15 18.80 -7.37
N ALA A 122 -0.56 18.85 -6.24
CA ALA A 122 -1.69 17.95 -5.97
C ALA A 122 -2.80 18.08 -7.01
N GLU A 123 -3.08 19.28 -7.49
CA GLU A 123 -4.13 19.56 -8.48
C GLU A 123 -3.65 19.41 -9.93
N GLU A 124 -2.36 19.09 -10.14
CA GLU A 124 -1.83 18.91 -11.49
C GLU A 124 -2.39 17.62 -12.11
N PRO A 125 -2.84 17.66 -13.39
CA PRO A 125 -3.43 16.50 -14.05
C PRO A 125 -2.53 15.25 -14.02
N ARG A 126 -1.22 15.45 -14.17
CA ARG A 126 -0.23 14.38 -14.10
C ARG A 126 -0.22 13.69 -12.72
N MET A 127 -0.16 14.47 -11.64
CA MET A 127 -0.16 13.94 -10.27
C MET A 127 -1.47 13.19 -9.97
N GLN A 128 -2.60 13.72 -10.44
CA GLN A 128 -3.91 13.07 -10.32
C GLN A 128 -3.99 11.76 -11.11
N GLU A 129 -3.35 11.68 -12.28
CA GLU A 129 -3.23 10.43 -13.06
C GLU A 129 -2.34 9.41 -12.35
N GLU A 130 -1.18 9.83 -11.83
CA GLU A 130 -0.29 8.96 -11.06
C GLU A 130 -0.96 8.44 -9.79
N LEU A 131 -1.68 9.30 -9.04
CA LEU A 131 -2.41 8.89 -7.84
C LEU A 131 -3.53 7.90 -8.16
N ARG A 132 -4.33 8.16 -9.21
CA ARG A 132 -5.38 7.22 -9.66
C ARG A 132 -4.78 5.89 -10.07
N PHE A 133 -3.63 5.91 -10.73
CA PHE A 133 -2.90 4.71 -11.08
C PHE A 133 -2.49 3.92 -9.83
N VAL A 134 -1.86 4.57 -8.85
CA VAL A 134 -1.43 3.92 -7.60
C VAL A 134 -2.62 3.35 -6.86
N GLU A 135 -3.70 4.12 -6.69
CA GLU A 135 -4.91 3.64 -6.04
C GLU A 135 -5.49 2.40 -6.76
N HIS A 136 -5.54 2.44 -8.09
CA HIS A 136 -5.97 1.29 -8.88
C HIS A 136 -5.07 0.07 -8.66
N ALA A 137 -3.75 0.26 -8.69
CA ALA A 137 -2.77 -0.81 -8.47
C ALA A 137 -2.92 -1.45 -7.09
N VAL A 138 -3.15 -0.65 -6.03
CA VAL A 138 -3.43 -1.18 -4.68
C VAL A 138 -4.72 -1.98 -4.66
N ARG A 139 -5.83 -1.40 -5.17
CA ARG A 139 -7.16 -2.03 -5.10
C ARG A 139 -7.27 -3.32 -5.92
N THR A 140 -6.47 -3.46 -6.97
CA THR A 140 -6.48 -4.62 -7.90
C THR A 140 -5.32 -5.58 -7.69
N ALA A 141 -4.44 -5.29 -6.72
CA ALA A 141 -3.34 -6.16 -6.37
C ALA A 141 -3.85 -7.54 -5.93
N ARG A 142 -3.03 -8.55 -6.21
CA ARG A 142 -3.26 -9.93 -5.76
C ARG A 142 -2.54 -10.14 -4.45
N TYR A 143 -3.30 -10.56 -3.45
CA TYR A 143 -2.82 -10.91 -2.12
C TYR A 143 -3.07 -12.40 -1.89
N PRO A 144 -2.05 -13.25 -1.75
CA PRO A 144 -2.23 -14.64 -1.39
C PRO A 144 -2.82 -14.68 0.02
N SER A 145 -4.05 -15.18 0.15
CA SER A 145 -4.70 -15.38 1.45
C SER A 145 -4.88 -16.87 1.72
N ALA A 146 -5.06 -17.20 3.01
CA ALA A 146 -5.32 -18.57 3.47
C ALA A 146 -6.54 -19.24 2.80
N GLN A 147 -7.42 -18.47 2.15
CA GLN A 147 -8.63 -19.01 1.50
C GLN A 147 -8.38 -19.54 0.08
N GLN A 148 -7.16 -19.43 -0.45
CA GLN A 148 -6.80 -19.86 -1.82
C GLN A 148 -5.77 -21.00 -1.89
N VAL A 149 -5.47 -21.64 -0.76
CA VAL A 149 -4.57 -22.82 -0.68
C VAL A 149 -5.36 -24.05 -0.23
#